data_AF-A0AAV5EC68-F1
#
_entry.id   AF-A0AAV5EC68-F1
#
_cell.length_a   1.000
_cell.length_b   1.000
_cell.length_c   1.000
_cell.angle_alpha   90.00
_cell.angle_beta   90.00
_cell.angle_gamma   90.00
#
_symmetry.space_group_name_H-M   'P 1'
#
loop_
_entity.id
_entity.type
_entity.pdbx_description
1 polymer ?
#
loop_
_entity_poly.entity_id
_entity_poly.type
_entity_poly.pdbx_seq_one_letter_code
_entity_poly.pdbx_strand_id
1 'polypeptide(L)'
;MEAVVRKVQQRLRKVREEMERWDDINTRLVHEFSQATAVISRLQVLGEDKNYGVLHGVPGIREDVVGQQMEVLELIFVAMGVTLSSDIAALHQLLVDQPNIPKDEVQSIFDVVFADEIC
;
A
#
# COMPACT_ATOMS: atom_id res chain seq x y z
N MET A 1 -8.85 24.01 29.78
CA MET A 1 -9.67 22.95 29.17
C MET A 1 -9.70 23.10 27.65
N GLU A 2 -10.11 24.25 27.09
CA GLU A 2 -10.17 24.47 25.62
C GLU A 2 -8.86 24.24 24.86
N ALA A 3 -7.70 24.66 25.39
CA ALA A 3 -6.41 24.44 24.74
C ALA A 3 -6.05 22.94 24.62
N VAL A 4 -6.45 22.14 25.60
CA VAL A 4 -6.26 20.68 25.60
C VAL A 4 -7.20 20.04 24.58
N VAL A 5 -8.46 20.47 24.54
CA VAL A 5 -9.46 20.01 23.55
C VAL A 5 -8.99 20.30 22.12
N ARG A 6 -8.52 21.52 21.83
CA ARG A 6 -7.99 21.87 20.49
C ARG A 6 -6.79 21.01 20.10
N LYS A 7 -5.88 20.75 21.05
CA LYS A 7 -4.71 19.89 20.84
C LYS A 7 -5.11 18.45 20.51
N VAL A 8 -6.09 17.92 21.22
CA VAL A 8 -6.67 16.59 20.96
C VAL A 8 -7.33 16.53 19.58
N GLN A 9 -8.18 17.50 19.25
CA GLN A 9 -8.86 17.53 17.95
C GLN A 9 -7.88 17.59 16.78
N GLN A 10 -6.83 18.40 16.90
CA GLN A 10 -5.77 18.47 15.90
C GLN A 10 -5.03 17.13 15.75
N ARG A 11 -4.78 16.42 16.85
CA ARG A 11 -4.17 15.09 16.84
C ARG A 11 -5.07 14.05 16.17
N LEU A 12 -6.36 14.02 16.52
CA LEU A 12 -7.33 13.12 15.90
C LEU A 12 -7.44 13.35 14.40
N ARG A 13 -7.43 14.62 13.95
CA ARG A 13 -7.41 14.94 12.52
C ARG A 13 -6.14 14.41 11.84
N LYS A 14 -4.98 14.62 12.45
CA LYS A 14 -3.71 14.09 11.93
C LYS A 14 -3.74 12.57 11.83
N VAL A 15 -4.19 11.86 12.87
CA VAL A 15 -4.32 10.39 12.86
C VAL A 15 -5.24 9.92 11.74
N ARG A 16 -6.34 10.63 11.47
CA ARG A 16 -7.25 10.32 10.35
C ARG A 16 -6.56 10.48 8.99
N GLU A 17 -5.86 11.59 8.78
CA GLU A 17 -5.09 11.84 7.55
C GLU A 17 -4.03 10.74 7.32
N GLU A 18 -3.36 10.28 8.38
CA GLU A 18 -2.41 9.16 8.29
C GLU A 18 -3.09 7.83 7.99
N MET A 19 -4.27 7.59 8.55
CA MET A 19 -5.03 6.37 8.30
C MET A 19 -5.50 6.30 6.84
N GLU A 20 -5.96 7.42 6.27
CA GLU A 20 -6.29 7.54 4.84
C GLU A 20 -5.05 7.29 3.97
N ARG A 21 -3.91 7.89 4.31
CA ARG A 21 -2.64 7.64 3.61
C ARG A 21 -2.21 6.18 3.68
N TRP A 22 -2.39 5.52 4.82
CA TRP A 22 -2.12 4.09 4.96
C TRP A 22 -3.01 3.25 4.05
N ASP A 23 -4.30 3.60 3.96
CA ASP A 23 -5.26 2.89 3.11
C ASP A 23 -4.89 3.01 1.63
N ASP A 24 -4.45 4.18 1.19
CA ASP A 24 -3.94 4.41 -0.17
C ASP A 24 -2.70 3.55 -0.47
N ILE A 25 -1.73 3.52 0.44
CA ILE A 25 -0.51 2.72 0.31
C ILE A 25 -0.86 1.23 0.26
N ASN A 26 -1.71 0.78 1.17
CA ASN A 26 -2.15 -0.61 1.26
C ASN A 26 -2.89 -1.04 -0.02
N THR A 27 -3.81 -0.20 -0.51
CA THR A 27 -4.54 -0.43 -1.77
C THR A 27 -3.59 -0.55 -2.96
N ARG A 28 -2.61 0.35 -3.07
CA ARG A 28 -1.58 0.31 -4.12
C ARG A 28 -0.76 -0.96 -4.06
N LEU A 29 -0.24 -1.33 -2.89
CA LEU A 29 0.56 -2.56 -2.73
C LEU A 29 -0.25 -3.79 -3.10
N VAL A 30 -1.49 -3.91 -2.61
CA VAL A 30 -2.37 -5.04 -2.94
C VAL A 30 -2.60 -5.13 -4.45
N HIS A 31 -2.82 -4.00 -5.11
CA HIS A 31 -2.94 -3.94 -6.57
C HIS A 31 -1.66 -4.39 -7.27
N GLU A 32 -0.49 -3.86 -6.89
CA GLU A 32 0.81 -4.22 -7.45
C GLU A 32 1.11 -5.73 -7.27
N PHE A 33 0.85 -6.29 -6.09
CA PHE A 33 0.98 -7.74 -5.83
C PHE A 33 0.04 -8.56 -6.70
N SER A 34 -1.20 -8.11 -6.89
CA SER A 34 -2.17 -8.78 -7.76
C SER A 34 -1.70 -8.78 -9.20
N GLN A 35 -1.17 -7.65 -9.69
CA GLN A 35 -0.59 -7.55 -11.02
C GLN A 35 0.63 -8.45 -11.19
N ALA A 36 1.57 -8.45 -10.23
CA ALA A 36 2.73 -9.34 -10.25
C ALA A 36 2.29 -10.81 -10.30
N THR A 37 1.30 -11.18 -9.47
CA THR A 37 0.73 -12.53 -9.44
C THR A 37 0.17 -12.92 -10.82
N ALA A 38 -0.60 -12.04 -11.46
CA ALA A 38 -1.16 -12.29 -12.78
C ALA A 38 -0.07 -12.49 -13.85
N VAL A 39 1.00 -11.71 -13.82
CA VAL A 39 2.15 -11.87 -14.73
C VAL A 39 2.87 -13.18 -14.48
N ILE A 40 3.12 -13.56 -13.22
CA ILE A 40 3.75 -14.83 -12.84
C ILE A 40 2.91 -16.02 -13.32
N SER A 41 1.58 -15.99 -13.14
CA SER A 41 0.70 -17.04 -13.65
C SER A 41 0.73 -17.12 -15.18
N ARG A 42 0.81 -15.99 -15.89
CA ARG A 42 0.98 -15.98 -17.36
C ARG A 42 2.33 -16.56 -17.76
N LEU A 43 3.41 -16.22 -17.06
CA LEU A 43 4.75 -16.75 -17.32
C LEU A 43 4.79 -18.28 -17.20
N GLN A 44 4.07 -18.88 -16.25
CA GLN A 44 3.96 -20.34 -16.14
C GLN A 44 3.35 -20.97 -17.41
N VAL A 45 2.35 -20.33 -18.00
CA VAL A 45 1.73 -20.80 -19.25
C VAL A 45 2.64 -20.53 -20.46
N LEU A 46 3.27 -19.36 -20.52
CA LEU A 46 4.15 -18.96 -21.62
C LEU A 46 5.49 -19.71 -21.61
N GLY A 47 5.92 -20.25 -20.47
CA GLY A 47 7.11 -21.09 -20.41
C GLY A 47 6.94 -22.45 -21.11
N GLU A 48 5.70 -22.89 -21.30
CA GLU A 48 5.38 -24.20 -21.86
C GLU A 48 5.35 -24.13 -23.40
N ASP A 49 6.37 -24.72 -24.03
CA ASP A 49 6.53 -24.74 -25.49
C ASP A 49 5.30 -25.25 -26.26
N LYS A 50 4.59 -26.24 -25.70
CA LYS A 50 3.36 -26.81 -26.26
C LYS A 50 2.22 -25.79 -26.41
N ASN A 51 2.25 -24.67 -25.69
CA ASN A 51 1.18 -23.67 -25.69
C ASN A 51 1.25 -22.71 -26.89
N TYR A 52 2.31 -22.77 -27.70
CA TYR A 52 2.50 -21.88 -28.86
C TYR A 52 1.81 -22.39 -30.13
N GLY A 53 1.44 -23.68 -30.21
CA GLY A 53 0.74 -24.25 -31.37
C GLY A 53 1.43 -23.93 -32.69
N VAL A 54 0.71 -23.28 -33.61
CA VAL A 54 1.26 -22.87 -34.92
C VAL A 54 2.39 -21.84 -34.83
N LEU A 55 2.47 -21.09 -33.73
CA LEU A 55 3.52 -20.09 -33.53
C LEU A 55 4.87 -20.72 -33.20
N HIS A 56 4.94 -21.99 -32.80
CA HIS A 56 6.21 -22.68 -32.50
C HIS A 56 7.19 -22.68 -33.67
N GLY A 57 6.72 -22.58 -34.92
CA GLY A 57 7.58 -22.46 -36.09
C GLY A 57 8.28 -21.11 -36.25
N VAL A 58 7.91 -20.11 -35.44
CA VAL A 58 8.54 -18.78 -35.44
C VAL A 58 9.78 -18.81 -34.55
N PRO A 59 10.98 -18.60 -35.10
CA PRO A 59 12.21 -18.60 -34.30
C PRO A 59 12.17 -17.52 -33.21
N GLY A 60 12.45 -17.89 -31.97
CA GLY A 60 12.58 -16.94 -30.85
C GLY A 60 11.27 -16.46 -30.22
N ILE A 61 10.10 -16.85 -30.73
CA ILE A 61 8.81 -16.30 -30.28
C ILE A 61 8.55 -16.51 -28.78
N ARG A 62 8.99 -17.64 -28.23
CA ARG A 62 8.81 -17.92 -26.80
C ARG A 62 9.71 -17.00 -25.99
N GLU A 63 10.97 -16.93 -26.36
CA GLU A 63 11.97 -16.07 -25.72
C GLU A 63 11.53 -14.60 -25.73
N ASP A 64 11.03 -14.12 -26.87
CA ASP A 64 10.53 -12.74 -27.03
C ASP A 64 9.32 -12.47 -26.13
N VAL A 65 8.31 -13.36 -26.15
CA VAL A 65 7.08 -13.17 -25.37
C VAL A 65 7.34 -13.30 -23.87
N VAL A 66 8.16 -14.26 -23.46
CA VAL A 66 8.57 -14.43 -22.05
C VAL A 66 9.41 -13.23 -21.62
N GLY A 67 10.36 -12.79 -22.45
CA GLY A 67 11.18 -11.60 -22.20
C GLY A 67 10.32 -10.37 -21.96
N GLN A 68 9.32 -10.12 -22.81
CA GLN A 68 8.39 -9.01 -22.64
C GLN A 68 7.61 -9.09 -21.31
N GLN A 69 7.18 -10.28 -20.89
CA GLN A 69 6.51 -10.44 -19.58
C GLN A 69 7.47 -10.23 -18.41
N MET A 70 8.74 -10.60 -18.55
CA MET A 70 9.76 -10.37 -17.52
C MET A 70 10.06 -8.87 -17.34
N GLU A 71 10.12 -8.10 -18.42
CA GLU A 71 10.25 -6.63 -18.34
C GLU A 71 9.08 -5.99 -17.59
N VAL A 72 7.85 -6.46 -17.85
CA VAL A 72 6.65 -5.98 -17.13
C VAL A 72 6.74 -6.33 -15.64
N LEU A 73 7.21 -7.53 -15.31
CA LEU A 73 7.38 -7.95 -13.93
C LEU A 73 8.43 -7.10 -13.19
N GLU A 74 9.54 -6.78 -13.86
CA GLU A 74 10.56 -5.89 -13.33
C GLU A 74 10.00 -4.49 -13.01
N LEU A 75 9.22 -3.91 -13.94
CA LEU A 75 8.56 -2.62 -13.72
C LEU A 75 7.62 -2.65 -12.51
N ILE A 76 6.86 -3.74 -12.32
CA ILE A 76 5.99 -3.89 -11.14
C ILE A 76 6.82 -3.94 -9.86
N PHE A 77 7.93 -4.69 -9.83
CA PHE A 77 8.79 -4.74 -8.64
C PHE A 77 9.48 -3.42 -8.34
N VAL A 78 9.87 -2.65 -9.36
CA VAL A 78 10.38 -1.29 -9.17
C VAL A 78 9.31 -0.39 -8.54
N ALA A 79 8.07 -0.43 -9.06
CA ALA A 79 6.95 0.33 -8.49
C ALA A 79 6.69 -0.02 -7.02
N MET A 80 6.66 -1.31 -6.69
CA MET A 80 6.56 -1.79 -5.31
C MET A 80 7.71 -1.28 -4.44
N GLY A 81 8.95 -1.32 -4.96
CA GLY A 81 10.11 -0.79 -4.25
C GLY A 81 9.98 0.69 -3.91
N VAL A 82 9.40 1.50 -4.80
CA VAL A 82 9.11 2.92 -4.55
C VAL A 82 8.05 3.06 -3.45
N THR A 83 6.93 2.34 -3.57
CA THR A 83 5.85 2.36 -2.56
C THR A 83 6.37 1.95 -1.17
N LEU A 84 7.22 0.92 -1.09
CA LEU A 84 7.80 0.43 0.16
C LEU A 84 8.88 1.35 0.75
N SER A 85 9.73 1.97 -0.08
CA SER A 85 10.87 2.76 0.41
C SER A 85 10.53 4.20 0.74
N SER A 86 9.65 4.86 -0.03
CA SER A 86 9.27 6.25 0.16
C SER A 86 8.08 6.37 1.11
N ASP A 87 6.98 5.67 0.78
CA ASP A 87 5.69 5.95 1.41
C ASP A 87 5.56 5.27 2.78
N ILE A 88 6.04 4.04 2.91
CA ILE A 88 6.09 3.36 4.22
C ILE A 88 7.13 3.99 5.15
N ALA A 89 8.30 4.40 4.65
CA ALA A 89 9.30 5.06 5.51
C ALA A 89 8.77 6.37 6.07
N ALA A 90 8.06 7.16 5.25
CA ALA A 90 7.38 8.36 5.72
C ALA A 90 6.32 8.04 6.77
N LEU A 91 5.52 7.00 6.56
CA LEU A 91 4.50 6.56 7.52
C LEU A 91 5.14 6.07 8.84
N HIS A 92 6.25 5.35 8.78
CA HIS A 92 6.99 4.89 9.96
C HIS A 92 7.57 6.06 10.76
N GLN A 93 8.18 7.06 10.12
CA GLN A 93 8.64 8.27 10.82
C GLN A 93 7.49 9.00 11.49
N LEU A 94 6.33 9.10 10.83
CA LEU A 94 5.14 9.74 11.40
C LEU A 94 4.55 8.97 12.58
N LEU A 95 4.64 7.63 12.58
CA LEU A 95 4.27 6.79 13.73
C LEU A 95 5.25 6.96 14.90
N VAL A 96 6.57 7.00 14.63
CA VAL A 96 7.61 7.24 15.65
C VAL A 96 7.45 8.63 16.27
N ASP A 97 7.08 9.62 15.47
CA ASP A 97 6.83 10.99 15.91
C ASP A 97 5.51 11.17 16.67
N GLN A 98 4.71 10.11 16.89
CA GLN A 98 3.51 10.22 17.72
C GLN A 98 3.90 10.37 19.19
N PRO A 99 3.55 11.49 19.86
CA PRO A 99 3.75 11.61 21.29
C PRO A 99 2.80 10.65 22.01
N ASN A 100 3.32 9.86 22.95
CA ASN A 100 2.49 9.05 23.85
C ASN A 100 1.39 9.92 24.45
N ILE A 101 0.12 9.56 24.22
CA ILE A 101 -1.01 10.26 24.83
C ILE A 101 -0.96 9.96 26.34
N PRO A 102 -0.82 10.98 27.19
CA PRO A 102 -0.88 10.80 28.63
C PRO A 102 -2.20 10.13 29.02
N LYS A 103 -2.17 9.14 29.91
CA LYS A 103 -3.38 8.38 30.32
C LYS A 103 -4.49 9.28 30.86
N ASP A 104 -4.12 10.42 31.45
CA ASP A 104 -5.00 11.47 31.93
C ASP A 104 -5.67 12.29 30.83
N GLU A 105 -5.05 12.41 29.64
CA GLU A 105 -5.69 13.03 28.47
C GLU A 105 -6.74 12.10 27.87
N VAL A 106 -6.59 10.76 27.95
CA VAL A 106 -7.51 9.77 27.35
C VAL A 106 -8.96 9.93 27.83
N GLN A 107 -9.17 10.15 29.13
CA GLN A 107 -10.51 10.37 29.67
C GLN A 107 -11.13 11.66 29.12
N SER A 108 -10.33 12.71 29.00
CA SER A 108 -10.79 13.99 28.43
C SER A 108 -11.07 13.89 26.92
N ILE A 109 -10.41 12.99 26.18
CA ILE A 109 -10.72 12.67 24.78
C ILE A 109 -12.05 11.93 24.69
N PHE A 110 -12.25 10.91 25.54
CA PHE A 110 -13.49 10.14 25.60
C PHE A 110 -14.68 11.05 25.88
N ASP A 111 -14.57 11.93 26.88
CA ASP A 111 -15.64 12.85 27.26
C ASP A 111 -15.98 13.86 26.13
N VAL A 112 -15.02 14.24 25.28
CA VAL A 112 -15.24 15.18 24.16
C VAL A 112 -15.82 14.49 22.92
N VAL A 113 -15.37 13.28 22.59
CA VAL A 113 -15.85 12.53 21.41
C VAL A 113 -17.27 12.00 21.62
N PHE A 114 -17.59 11.59 22.85
CA PHE A 114 -18.90 11.03 23.20
C PHE A 114 -19.87 12.08 23.80
N ALA A 115 -19.45 13.33 23.98
CA ALA A 115 -20.36 14.40 24.44
C ALA A 115 -21.50 14.69 23.45
N ASP A 116 -21.25 14.58 22.14
CA ASP A 116 -22.25 14.82 21.09
C ASP A 116 -23.11 13.58 20.75
N GLU A 117 -22.82 12.39 21.30
CA GLU A 117 -23.63 11.18 21.10
C GLU A 117 -24.70 10.97 22.20
N ILE A 118 -24.81 11.87 23.20
CA ILE A 118 -25.74 11.77 24.35
C ILE A 118 -26.88 12.82 24.32
N CYS A 119 -26.96 13.70 23.31
CA CYS A 119 -28.05 14.69 23.18
C CYS A 119 -28.94 14.44 21.96
#